data_AF-A0AA43FGT1-F1
#
_entry.id   AF-A0AA43FGT1-F1
#
_cell.length_a   1.000
_cell.length_b   1.000
_cell.length_c   1.000
_cell.angle_alpha   90.00
_cell.angle_beta   90.00
_cell.angle_gamma   90.00
#
_symmetry.space_group_name_H-M   'P 1'
#
loop_
_entity.id
_entity.type
_entity.pdbx_description
1 polymer ?
#
loop_
_entity_poly.entity_id
_entity_poly.type
_entity_poly.pdbx_seq_one_letter_code
_entity_poly.pdbx_strand_id
1 'polypeptide(L)'
;RKVFPSHVLLGVLRAMEEYGESYARNLSPSITYEKLKNATSRINGELSQVLEHFSWEVVNSLYFARKVAVESRNLRIGLPHLLAGSFMEPSSEALAVFTSLGLDAGELLEKSLEAVAAGAKDWRSITKPVMSGETLEALYLADSEALRMEFLRYGICHIFLGVFRANEKRKLLPFLDEMGLELSKIRWAVLKMAKWTNKQDSELEKYSSDAIHALTKASREARELGSEYVHLDHILMGLLDDTANKACKALNKQGVDIVALSAVIQSGYKRKKNPSDKNDMLVLTEVARQALELAKKEAKSRGERYIASDSILLGLMGIDEGAGMLQSMGLDLAILKDIIIKK
;
A
#
# COMPACT_ATOMS: atom_id res chain seq x y z
N ARG A 1 7.97 24.58 -7.25
CA ARG A 1 7.98 25.44 -6.04
C ARG A 1 6.53 25.83 -5.72
N LYS A 2 5.83 25.06 -4.90
CA LYS A 2 4.63 25.54 -4.19
C LYS A 2 5.03 25.58 -2.72
N VAL A 3 5.30 26.78 -2.23
CA VAL A 3 5.61 27.02 -0.82
C VAL A 3 4.29 26.88 -0.07
N PHE A 4 4.21 25.92 0.85
CA PHE A 4 3.02 25.74 1.69
C PHE A 4 2.82 26.99 2.56
N PRO A 5 1.59 27.52 2.66
CA PRO A 5 1.34 28.73 3.40
C PRO A 5 1.30 28.43 4.91
N SER A 6 1.96 29.28 5.70
CA SER A 6 2.25 29.18 7.13
C SER A 6 1.06 28.93 8.07
N HIS A 7 -0.17 29.07 7.60
CA HIS A 7 -1.40 28.87 8.37
C HIS A 7 -1.87 27.41 8.44
N VAL A 8 -1.53 26.58 7.45
CA VAL A 8 -1.83 25.13 7.39
C VAL A 8 -1.21 24.39 8.58
N LEU A 9 -0.04 24.84 8.97
CA LEU A 9 0.77 24.24 10.02
C LEU A 9 0.30 24.64 11.44
N LEU A 10 -0.36 25.79 11.56
CA LEU A 10 -0.99 26.27 12.81
C LEU A 10 -2.23 25.46 13.21
N GLY A 11 -2.93 24.86 12.24
CA GLY A 11 -4.11 24.01 12.47
C GLY A 11 -3.76 22.65 13.07
N VAL A 12 -2.74 21.99 12.53
CA VAL A 12 -2.18 20.73 13.06
C VAL A 12 -1.70 20.92 14.51
N LEU A 13 -1.03 22.04 14.79
CA LEU A 13 -0.54 22.37 16.13
C LEU A 13 -1.67 22.64 17.14
N ARG A 14 -2.85 23.13 16.72
CA ARG A 14 -4.01 23.34 17.59
C ARG A 14 -4.75 22.04 17.94
N ALA A 15 -4.92 21.14 16.96
CA ALA A 15 -5.52 19.81 17.21
C ALA A 15 -4.67 18.95 18.17
N MET A 16 -3.35 19.09 18.07
CA MET A 16 -2.38 18.48 18.99
C MET A 16 -2.44 19.08 20.41
N GLU A 17 -2.78 20.37 20.55
CA GLU A 17 -2.87 21.08 21.84
C GLU A 17 -4.14 20.76 22.63
N GLU A 18 -5.28 20.62 21.97
CA GLU A 18 -6.54 20.37 22.67
C GLU A 18 -6.73 18.90 23.09
N TYR A 19 -6.17 17.93 22.34
CA TYR A 19 -6.57 16.53 22.49
C TYR A 19 -5.44 15.53 22.80
N GLY A 20 -4.18 15.86 22.49
CA GLY A 20 -3.03 15.01 22.84
C GLY A 20 -2.84 14.84 24.36
N GLU A 21 -3.10 15.90 25.13
CA GLU A 21 -3.03 15.86 26.61
C GLU A 21 -4.16 15.04 27.25
N SER A 22 -5.35 15.02 26.64
CA SER A 22 -6.51 14.27 27.16
C SER A 22 -6.36 12.76 26.91
N TYR A 23 -5.83 12.38 25.74
CA TYR A 23 -5.59 10.98 25.35
C TYR A 23 -4.46 10.33 26.15
N ALA A 24 -3.39 11.08 26.46
CA ALA A 24 -2.28 10.58 27.28
C ALA A 24 -2.63 10.36 28.76
N ARG A 25 -3.69 11.01 29.29
CA ARG A 25 -4.11 10.90 30.69
C ARG A 25 -5.11 9.76 30.96
N ASN A 26 -5.89 9.32 29.97
CA ASN A 26 -6.98 8.35 30.15
C ASN A 26 -6.83 7.16 29.21
N LEU A 27 -6.05 6.16 29.62
CA LEU A 27 -6.08 4.82 29.06
C LEU A 27 -7.47 4.19 29.25
N SER A 28 -8.36 4.34 28.27
CA SER A 28 -9.53 3.47 28.10
C SER A 28 -9.91 3.34 26.62
N PRO A 29 -10.02 2.12 26.05
CA PRO A 29 -10.22 1.88 24.60
C PRO A 29 -11.62 2.19 24.04
N SER A 30 -12.46 2.97 24.72
CA SER A 30 -13.90 3.06 24.39
C SER A 30 -14.44 4.45 24.09
N ILE A 31 -13.58 5.46 23.86
CA ILE A 31 -14.05 6.80 23.45
C ILE A 31 -14.06 6.89 21.92
N THR A 32 -15.28 6.83 21.39
CA THR A 32 -15.67 6.52 20.02
C THR A 32 -15.14 7.48 18.95
N TYR A 33 -14.68 6.90 17.83
CA TYR A 33 -14.35 7.51 16.53
C TYR A 33 -15.28 8.64 16.08
N GLU A 34 -16.58 8.56 16.39
CA GLU A 34 -17.58 9.58 16.03
C GLU A 34 -17.44 10.92 16.77
N LYS A 35 -17.02 10.92 18.05
CA LYS A 35 -16.85 12.17 18.81
C LYS A 35 -15.65 12.99 18.30
N LEU A 36 -14.60 12.30 17.84
CA LEU A 36 -13.42 12.90 17.24
C LEU A 36 -13.67 13.32 15.78
N LYS A 37 -14.35 12.50 14.97
CA LYS A 37 -14.77 12.83 13.60
C LYS A 37 -15.63 14.10 13.54
N ASN A 38 -16.53 14.28 14.51
CA ASN A 38 -17.39 15.46 14.65
C ASN A 38 -16.63 16.72 15.13
N ALA A 39 -15.48 16.58 15.77
CA ALA A 39 -14.62 17.71 16.13
C ALA A 39 -13.76 18.16 14.94
N THR A 40 -13.25 17.21 14.14
CA THR A 40 -12.46 17.48 12.92
C THR A 40 -13.30 18.03 11.77
N SER A 41 -14.60 17.73 11.69
CA SER A 41 -15.50 18.24 10.65
C SER A 41 -15.81 19.74 10.75
N ARG A 42 -15.46 20.39 11.86
CA ARG A 42 -15.59 21.85 12.05
C ARG A 42 -14.41 22.64 11.48
N ILE A 43 -13.36 21.96 11.00
CA ILE A 43 -12.18 22.58 10.41
C ILE A 43 -12.33 22.51 8.89
N ASN A 44 -12.83 23.60 8.29
CA ASN A 44 -13.14 23.64 6.88
C ASN A 44 -11.99 24.22 6.05
N GLY A 45 -11.60 23.47 5.00
CA GLY A 45 -10.86 23.96 3.83
C GLY A 45 -9.39 23.53 3.72
N GLU A 46 -9.12 22.58 2.82
CA GLU A 46 -7.80 22.08 2.33
C GLU A 46 -7.07 21.00 3.15
N LEU A 47 -7.28 20.88 4.47
CA LEU A 47 -6.61 19.85 5.29
C LEU A 47 -7.36 18.51 5.39
N SER A 48 -8.60 18.43 4.89
CA SER A 48 -9.34 17.17 4.93
C SER A 48 -8.75 16.13 3.97
N GLN A 49 -8.22 16.53 2.81
CA GLN A 49 -7.84 15.58 1.75
C GLN A 49 -6.60 14.73 2.06
N VAL A 50 -5.59 15.24 2.79
CA VAL A 50 -4.35 14.49 3.09
C VAL A 50 -4.50 13.64 4.34
N LEU A 51 -5.18 14.14 5.38
CA LEU A 51 -5.41 13.41 6.63
C LEU A 51 -6.63 12.49 6.60
N GLU A 52 -7.51 12.59 5.61
CA GLU A 52 -8.65 11.67 5.41
C GLU A 52 -8.21 10.21 5.34
N HIS A 53 -7.01 9.95 4.82
CA HIS A 53 -6.50 8.60 4.62
C HIS A 53 -5.55 8.11 5.72
N PHE A 54 -5.03 8.98 6.59
CA PHE A 54 -4.11 8.58 7.65
C PHE A 54 -4.83 7.93 8.83
N SER A 55 -4.20 6.88 9.37
CA SER A 55 -4.70 6.19 10.53
C SER A 55 -4.50 7.02 11.81
N TRP A 56 -5.19 6.66 12.89
CA TRP A 56 -5.09 7.41 14.15
C TRP A 56 -3.69 7.27 14.77
N GLU A 57 -3.07 6.11 14.57
CA GLU A 57 -1.71 5.79 14.95
C GLU A 57 -0.75 6.81 14.33
N VAL A 58 -0.93 7.16 13.05
CA VAL A 58 -0.13 8.20 12.40
C VAL A 58 -0.32 9.56 13.08
N VAL A 59 -1.56 9.97 13.39
CA VAL A 59 -1.80 11.22 14.12
C VAL A 59 -1.10 11.22 15.49
N ASN A 60 -1.13 10.08 16.19
CA ASN A 60 -0.46 9.91 17.49
C ASN A 60 1.08 9.97 17.36
N SER A 61 1.66 9.39 16.30
CA SER A 61 3.11 9.50 16.04
C SER A 61 3.57 10.93 15.77
N LEU A 62 2.75 11.73 15.07
CA LEU A 62 3.04 13.14 14.84
C LEU A 62 3.02 13.92 16.15
N TYR A 63 2.13 13.56 17.08
CA TYR A 63 2.12 14.09 18.44
C TYR A 63 3.43 13.79 19.18
N PHE A 64 3.89 12.54 19.16
CA PHE A 64 5.18 12.18 19.76
C PHE A 64 6.36 12.90 19.09
N ALA A 65 6.37 13.03 17.76
CA ALA A 65 7.40 13.77 17.04
C ALA A 65 7.48 15.25 17.50
N ARG A 66 6.33 15.89 17.73
CA ARG A 66 6.26 17.24 18.30
C ARG A 66 6.77 17.26 19.73
N LYS A 67 6.37 16.29 20.56
CA LYS A 67 6.81 16.19 21.95
C LYS A 67 8.34 16.11 22.05
N VAL A 68 8.96 15.23 21.24
CA VAL A 68 10.42 15.12 21.13
C VAL A 68 11.04 16.45 20.72
N ALA A 69 10.43 17.19 19.79
CA ALA A 69 10.94 18.51 19.37
C ALA A 69 10.88 19.56 20.50
N VAL A 70 9.80 19.58 21.28
CA VAL A 70 9.69 20.48 22.45
C VAL A 70 10.72 20.11 23.51
N GLU A 71 10.83 18.83 23.87
CA GLU A 71 11.74 18.33 24.91
C GLU A 71 13.22 18.55 24.53
N SER A 72 13.56 18.36 23.26
CA SER A 72 14.89 18.63 22.71
C SER A 72 15.14 20.11 22.38
N ARG A 73 14.17 21.00 22.64
CA ARG A 73 14.24 22.45 22.43
C ARG A 73 14.44 22.86 20.97
N ASN A 74 13.92 22.05 20.06
CA ASN A 74 13.96 22.30 18.62
C ASN A 74 12.73 23.08 18.17
N LEU A 75 12.96 24.17 17.42
CA LEU A 75 11.88 24.96 16.79
C LEU A 75 11.26 24.23 15.60
N ARG A 76 11.91 23.19 15.08
CA ARG A 76 11.47 22.45 13.91
C ARG A 76 11.38 20.96 14.20
N ILE A 77 10.29 20.35 13.75
CA ILE A 77 10.12 18.90 13.71
C ILE A 77 10.78 18.41 12.41
N GLY A 78 12.00 17.88 12.52
CA GLY A 78 12.77 17.29 11.41
C GLY A 78 12.51 15.78 11.22
N LEU A 79 13.17 15.17 10.23
CA LEU A 79 13.09 13.71 10.00
C LEU A 79 13.44 12.85 11.23
N PRO A 80 14.48 13.17 12.04
CA PRO A 80 14.77 12.39 13.25
C PRO A 80 13.61 12.41 14.26
N HIS A 81 12.92 13.54 14.37
CA HIS A 81 11.75 13.68 15.25
C HIS A 81 10.57 12.86 14.74
N LEU A 82 10.29 12.91 13.43
CA LEU A 82 9.23 12.14 12.80
C LEU A 82 9.48 10.64 12.94
N LEU A 83 10.73 10.21 12.77
CA LEU A 83 11.14 8.82 12.91
C LEU A 83 11.04 8.34 14.37
N ALA A 84 11.56 9.12 15.33
CA ALA A 84 11.43 8.83 16.76
C ALA A 84 9.96 8.76 17.19
N GLY A 85 9.14 9.74 16.79
CA GLY A 85 7.71 9.75 17.09
C GLY A 85 6.95 8.54 16.54
N SER A 86 7.38 8.02 15.38
CA SER A 86 6.83 6.80 14.77
C SER A 86 7.16 5.54 15.57
N PHE A 87 8.35 5.47 16.18
CA PHE A 87 8.76 4.37 17.07
C PHE A 87 8.13 4.45 18.47
N MET A 88 7.78 5.66 18.94
CA MET A 88 7.13 5.87 20.24
C MET A 88 5.63 5.59 20.24
N GLU A 89 5.03 5.34 19.07
CA GLU A 89 3.61 5.02 18.94
C GLU A 89 3.31 3.59 19.49
N PRO A 90 2.56 3.44 20.60
CA PRO A 90 2.47 2.17 21.33
C PRO A 90 1.72 1.05 20.60
N SER A 91 0.81 1.40 19.68
CA SER A 91 0.03 0.43 18.90
C SER A 91 0.66 0.10 17.55
N SER A 92 1.92 0.48 17.36
CA SER A 92 2.58 0.44 16.06
C SER A 92 2.95 -0.99 15.69
N GLU A 93 2.09 -1.62 14.89
CA GLU A 93 2.45 -2.82 14.14
C GLU A 93 3.74 -2.61 13.35
N ALA A 94 4.06 -1.36 12.98
CA ALA A 94 5.23 -1.03 12.19
C ALA A 94 6.57 -1.26 12.92
N LEU A 95 6.58 -1.48 14.24
CA LEU A 95 7.74 -2.01 14.97
C LEU A 95 8.12 -3.41 14.48
N ALA A 96 7.14 -4.24 14.13
CA ALA A 96 7.36 -5.57 13.60
C ALA A 96 8.11 -5.53 12.26
N VAL A 97 8.13 -4.39 11.53
CA VAL A 97 8.82 -4.27 10.22
C VAL A 97 10.30 -4.45 10.47
N PHE A 98 10.81 -3.75 11.47
CA PHE A 98 12.23 -3.78 11.82
C PHE A 98 12.61 -5.08 12.51
N THR A 99 11.75 -5.61 13.38
CA THR A 99 11.95 -6.94 13.96
C THR A 99 12.02 -8.03 12.89
N SER A 100 11.20 -7.95 11.84
CA SER A 100 11.23 -8.90 10.71
C SER A 100 12.50 -8.81 9.86
N LEU A 101 13.19 -7.67 9.92
CA LEU A 101 14.50 -7.44 9.33
C LEU A 101 15.65 -7.83 10.27
N GLY A 102 15.35 -8.38 11.45
CA GLY A 102 16.34 -8.77 12.45
C GLY A 102 16.91 -7.58 13.24
N LEU A 103 16.21 -6.45 13.26
CA LEU A 103 16.66 -5.22 13.90
C LEU A 103 15.86 -4.93 15.16
N ASP A 104 16.55 -4.40 16.16
CA ASP A 104 15.92 -3.92 17.38
C ASP A 104 15.32 -2.54 17.16
N ALA A 105 14.01 -2.43 17.40
CA ALA A 105 13.32 -1.16 17.29
C ALA A 105 13.70 -0.19 18.42
N GLY A 106 14.16 -0.71 19.57
CA GLY A 106 14.72 0.09 20.66
C GLY A 106 16.00 0.82 20.23
N GLU A 107 16.94 0.10 19.64
CA GLU A 107 18.17 0.67 19.07
C GLU A 107 17.86 1.75 17.99
N LEU A 108 16.91 1.49 17.10
CA LEU A 108 16.51 2.46 16.07
C LEU A 108 15.86 3.72 16.64
N LEU A 109 15.06 3.59 17.71
CA LEU A 109 14.52 4.72 18.44
C LEU A 109 15.65 5.53 19.10
N GLU A 110 16.58 4.86 19.77
CA GLU A 110 17.74 5.51 20.41
C GLU A 110 18.57 6.29 19.38
N LYS A 111 18.95 5.65 18.26
CA LYS A 111 19.66 6.32 17.16
C LYS A 111 18.88 7.49 16.56
N SER A 112 17.55 7.37 16.47
CA SER A 112 16.68 8.46 16.01
C SER A 112 16.67 9.64 16.97
N LEU A 113 16.69 9.38 18.28
CA LEU A 113 16.78 10.41 19.32
C LEU A 113 18.18 11.02 19.39
N GLU A 114 19.25 10.25 19.23
CA GLU A 114 20.63 10.73 19.12
C GLU A 114 20.82 11.67 17.92
N ALA A 115 20.17 11.35 16.80
CA ALA A 115 20.17 12.19 15.60
C ALA A 115 19.38 13.51 15.77
N VAL A 116 18.59 13.65 16.83
CA VAL A 116 18.00 14.94 17.21
C VAL A 116 19.09 15.81 17.84
N ALA A 117 19.60 16.76 17.06
CA ALA A 117 20.54 17.76 17.57
C ALA A 117 19.93 18.54 18.75
N ALA A 118 20.77 18.87 19.74
CA ALA A 118 20.37 19.72 20.85
C ALA A 118 19.92 21.10 20.34
N GLY A 119 18.70 21.48 20.69
CA GLY A 119 18.08 22.72 20.24
C GLY A 119 18.54 23.98 20.99
N ALA A 120 17.85 25.09 20.75
CA ALA A 120 18.29 26.41 21.21
C ALA A 120 18.30 26.54 22.75
N LYS A 121 19.30 27.26 23.28
CA LYS A 121 19.43 27.51 24.74
C LYS A 121 18.28 28.33 25.31
N ASP A 122 17.67 29.21 24.51
CA ASP A 122 16.56 30.06 24.92
C ASP A 122 15.20 29.42 24.56
N TRP A 123 14.87 28.37 25.31
CA TRP A 123 13.74 27.47 25.04
C TRP A 123 12.40 27.97 25.55
N ARG A 124 12.38 29.07 26.33
CA ARG A 124 11.21 29.57 27.07
C ARG A 124 10.05 30.04 26.17
N SER A 125 10.26 30.13 24.85
CA SER A 125 9.27 30.51 23.84
C SER A 125 8.88 29.37 22.89
N ILE A 126 9.44 28.17 23.04
CA ILE A 126 9.16 27.02 22.17
C ILE A 126 7.86 26.34 22.63
N THR A 127 6.73 26.91 22.23
CA THR A 127 5.41 26.32 22.51
C THR A 127 4.86 25.52 21.32
N LYS A 128 5.34 25.84 20.12
CA LYS A 128 4.75 25.39 18.83
C LYS A 128 5.82 25.10 17.77
N PRO A 129 6.56 23.98 17.88
CA PRO A 129 7.56 23.64 16.88
C PRO A 129 6.90 23.28 15.54
N VAL A 130 7.55 23.66 14.45
CA VAL A 130 6.99 23.63 13.09
C VAL A 130 7.59 22.49 12.27
N MET A 131 6.81 21.74 11.49
CA MET A 131 7.39 20.74 10.58
C MET A 131 8.36 21.38 9.59
N SER A 132 9.54 20.76 9.45
CA SER A 132 10.52 21.13 8.44
C SER A 132 9.99 20.82 7.02
N GLY A 133 10.61 21.44 6.00
CA GLY A 133 10.25 21.14 4.61
C GLY A 133 10.52 19.68 4.24
N GLU A 134 11.56 19.09 4.83
CA GLU A 134 11.94 17.69 4.68
C GLU A 134 10.91 16.75 5.31
N THR A 135 10.38 17.13 6.48
CA THR A 135 9.30 16.39 7.15
C THR A 135 8.02 16.43 6.31
N LEU A 136 7.66 17.58 5.77
CA LEU A 136 6.50 17.70 4.86
C LEU A 136 6.72 16.89 3.57
N GLU A 137 7.93 16.90 3.01
CA GLU A 137 8.32 16.06 1.87
C GLU A 137 8.18 14.57 2.22
N ALA A 138 8.61 14.14 3.40
CA ALA A 138 8.46 12.75 3.86
C ALA A 138 6.99 12.34 4.00
N LEU A 139 6.12 13.19 4.55
CA LEU A 139 4.69 12.90 4.65
C LEU A 139 4.02 12.78 3.27
N TYR A 140 4.41 13.64 2.33
CA TYR A 140 3.94 13.52 0.94
C TYR A 140 4.44 12.23 0.26
N LEU A 141 5.69 11.85 0.51
CA LEU A 141 6.26 10.61 -0.02
C LEU A 141 5.62 9.37 0.62
N ALA A 142 5.19 9.46 1.88
CA ALA A 142 4.43 8.41 2.56
C ALA A 142 3.08 8.16 1.89
N ASP A 143 2.34 9.24 1.57
CA ASP A 143 1.10 9.20 0.80
C ASP A 143 1.30 8.56 -0.59
N SER A 144 2.34 9.00 -1.31
CA SER A 144 2.72 8.41 -2.60
C SER A 144 3.05 6.91 -2.51
N GLU A 145 3.70 6.45 -1.44
CA GLU A 145 4.00 5.02 -1.25
C GLU A 145 2.75 4.21 -0.88
N ALA A 146 1.87 4.76 -0.06
CA ALA A 146 0.62 4.10 0.30
C ALA A 146 -0.29 3.92 -0.93
N LEU A 147 -0.40 4.96 -1.78
CA LEU A 147 -1.11 4.88 -3.06
C LEU A 147 -0.48 3.86 -4.00
N ARG A 148 0.86 3.84 -4.12
CA ARG A 148 1.59 2.86 -4.94
C ARG A 148 1.35 1.42 -4.49
N MET A 149 1.11 1.22 -3.21
CA MET A 149 0.86 -0.09 -2.60
C MET A 149 -0.64 -0.40 -2.41
N GLU A 150 -1.55 0.45 -2.92
CA GLU A 150 -3.01 0.31 -2.85
C GLU A 150 -3.60 0.19 -1.43
N PHE A 151 -2.99 0.85 -0.44
CA PHE A 151 -3.55 0.90 0.91
C PHE A 151 -4.69 1.92 1.02
N LEU A 152 -5.86 1.46 1.48
CA LEU A 152 -7.03 2.32 1.75
C LEU A 152 -6.86 3.18 3.02
N ARG A 153 -5.93 2.82 3.90
CA ARG A 153 -5.62 3.55 5.15
C ARG A 153 -4.12 3.55 5.39
N TYR A 154 -3.56 4.71 5.70
CA TYR A 154 -2.13 4.91 5.79
C TYR A 154 -1.67 4.75 7.24
N GLY A 155 -0.99 3.65 7.54
CA GLY A 155 -0.37 3.40 8.84
C GLY A 155 1.05 3.95 8.97
N ILE A 156 1.64 3.77 10.16
CA ILE A 156 3.01 4.21 10.51
C ILE A 156 4.08 3.67 9.55
N CYS A 157 3.89 2.47 9.00
CA CYS A 157 4.80 1.89 8.00
C CYS A 157 5.01 2.79 6.77
N HIS A 158 3.98 3.54 6.34
CA HIS A 158 4.11 4.48 5.24
C HIS A 158 4.90 5.73 5.64
N ILE A 159 4.81 6.17 6.90
CA ILE A 159 5.65 7.24 7.44
C ILE A 159 7.11 6.84 7.36
N PHE A 160 7.46 5.60 7.73
CA PHE A 160 8.82 5.09 7.54
C PHE A 160 9.23 5.14 6.06
N LEU A 161 8.42 4.63 5.15
CA LEU A 161 8.73 4.71 3.71
C LEU A 161 8.96 6.14 3.21
N GLY A 162 8.13 7.08 3.66
CA GLY A 162 8.27 8.50 3.37
C GLY A 162 9.58 9.10 3.90
N VAL A 163 9.92 8.81 5.16
CA VAL A 163 11.17 9.25 5.80
C VAL A 163 12.39 8.70 5.07
N PHE A 164 12.39 7.41 4.74
CA PHE A 164 13.49 6.77 4.00
C PHE A 164 13.67 7.38 2.61
N ARG A 165 12.58 7.65 1.88
CA ARG A 165 12.64 8.34 0.58
C ARG A 165 13.16 9.77 0.69
N ALA A 166 12.70 10.52 1.68
CA ALA A 166 13.19 11.88 1.91
C ALA A 166 14.69 11.87 2.27
N ASN A 167 15.14 10.83 2.99
CA ASN A 167 16.53 10.65 3.39
C ASN A 167 17.46 10.30 2.22
N GLU A 168 17.01 9.58 1.18
CA GLU A 168 17.85 9.20 0.02
C GLU A 168 18.57 10.40 -0.61
N LYS A 169 17.90 11.56 -0.70
CA LYS A 169 18.46 12.77 -1.32
C LYS A 169 19.38 13.57 -0.41
N ARG A 170 19.12 13.56 0.91
CA ARG A 170 19.69 14.53 1.85
C ARG A 170 20.60 13.91 2.91
N LYS A 171 20.53 12.59 3.10
CA LYS A 171 21.35 11.83 4.05
C LYS A 171 21.36 12.44 5.46
N LEU A 172 20.18 12.87 5.93
CA LEU A 172 19.97 13.46 7.27
C LEU A 172 19.92 12.40 8.38
N LEU A 173 19.79 11.13 8.01
CA LEU A 173 19.77 9.97 8.90
C LEU A 173 20.83 8.96 8.41
N PRO A 174 22.14 9.28 8.53
CA PRO A 174 23.22 8.42 8.02
C PRO A 174 23.28 7.06 8.73
N PHE A 175 22.86 7.00 9.99
CA PHE A 175 22.80 5.75 10.76
C PHE A 175 21.90 4.69 10.10
N LEU A 176 20.91 5.10 9.29
CA LEU A 176 20.10 4.13 8.53
C LEU A 176 20.95 3.36 7.52
N ASP A 177 21.84 4.05 6.79
CA ASP A 177 22.75 3.39 5.84
C ASP A 177 23.78 2.53 6.59
N GLU A 178 24.30 3.01 7.72
CA GLU A 178 25.28 2.28 8.57
C GLU A 178 24.68 0.98 9.14
N MET A 179 23.40 1.00 9.50
CA MET A 179 22.64 -0.18 9.92
C MET A 179 22.20 -1.06 8.74
N GLY A 180 22.60 -0.71 7.51
CA GLY A 180 22.26 -1.44 6.29
C GLY A 180 20.77 -1.37 5.93
N LEU A 181 20.05 -0.36 6.44
CA LEU A 181 18.65 -0.11 6.17
C LEU A 181 18.48 0.72 4.90
N GLU A 182 18.23 0.02 3.80
CA GLU A 182 17.89 0.63 2.52
C GLU A 182 16.37 0.72 2.35
N LEU A 183 15.92 1.73 1.59
CA LEU A 183 14.49 1.89 1.25
C LEU A 183 13.90 0.62 0.60
N SER A 184 14.69 -0.10 -0.19
CA SER A 184 14.33 -1.40 -0.80
C SER A 184 13.95 -2.45 0.26
N LYS A 185 14.74 -2.57 1.33
CA LYS A 185 14.52 -3.52 2.44
C LYS A 185 13.31 -3.13 3.27
N ILE A 186 13.14 -1.84 3.56
CA ILE A 186 11.96 -1.35 4.29
C ILE A 186 10.69 -1.57 3.45
N ARG A 187 10.70 -1.22 2.16
CA ARG A 187 9.56 -1.53 1.26
C ARG A 187 9.22 -3.01 1.27
N TRP A 188 10.22 -3.88 1.19
CA TRP A 188 10.01 -5.32 1.23
C TRP A 188 9.42 -5.79 2.56
N ALA A 189 9.93 -5.31 3.70
CA ALA A 189 9.42 -5.67 5.02
C ALA A 189 8.01 -5.12 5.26
N VAL A 190 7.72 -3.89 4.84
CA VAL A 190 6.37 -3.32 4.85
C VAL A 190 5.43 -4.13 3.98
N LEU A 191 5.83 -4.56 2.79
CA LEU A 191 5.01 -5.43 1.93
C LEU A 191 4.82 -6.83 2.54
N LYS A 192 5.86 -7.41 3.15
CA LYS A 192 5.77 -8.72 3.82
C LYS A 192 4.87 -8.66 5.04
N MET A 193 4.86 -7.55 5.76
CA MET A 193 3.95 -7.33 6.87
C MET A 193 2.57 -6.86 6.46
N ALA A 194 2.45 -6.14 5.34
CA ALA A 194 1.17 -5.95 4.70
C ALA A 194 0.55 -7.32 4.41
N LYS A 195 1.35 -8.30 3.98
CA LYS A 195 0.85 -9.67 3.87
C LYS A 195 0.47 -10.29 5.22
N TRP A 196 0.95 -9.79 6.36
CA TRP A 196 0.68 -10.33 7.71
C TRP A 196 -0.42 -9.59 8.49
N THR A 197 -0.63 -8.28 8.25
CA THR A 197 -1.67 -7.47 8.93
C THR A 197 -2.70 -6.88 7.96
N ASN A 198 -2.45 -6.90 6.66
CA ASN A 198 -3.38 -6.38 5.67
C ASN A 198 -4.28 -7.50 5.15
N LYS A 199 -5.56 -7.17 5.13
CA LYS A 199 -6.68 -7.66 4.31
C LYS A 199 -6.38 -8.37 2.98
N GLN A 200 -5.17 -8.34 2.43
CA GLN A 200 -4.73 -9.12 1.28
C GLN A 200 -4.66 -10.62 1.56
N ASP A 201 -4.32 -11.08 2.78
CA ASP A 201 -4.56 -12.49 3.12
C ASP A 201 -6.07 -12.74 3.20
N SER A 202 -6.89 -11.83 3.72
CA SER A 202 -8.36 -11.99 3.66
C SER A 202 -8.96 -11.93 2.24
N GLU A 203 -8.24 -11.41 1.25
CA GLU A 203 -8.67 -11.35 -0.16
C GLU A 203 -8.06 -12.50 -0.97
N LEU A 204 -6.78 -12.86 -0.80
CA LEU A 204 -6.12 -14.03 -1.40
C LEU A 204 -6.60 -15.35 -0.79
N GLU A 205 -6.96 -15.39 0.51
CA GLU A 205 -7.69 -16.51 1.13
C GLU A 205 -9.08 -16.69 0.51
N LYS A 206 -9.64 -15.65 -0.12
CA LYS A 206 -10.87 -15.81 -0.92
C LYS A 206 -10.55 -16.34 -2.31
N TYR A 207 -9.31 -16.37 -2.78
CA TYR A 207 -8.99 -17.03 -4.06
C TYR A 207 -8.63 -18.50 -3.82
N SER A 208 -9.00 -19.37 -4.75
CA SER A 208 -8.53 -20.75 -4.73
C SER A 208 -7.06 -20.84 -5.11
N SER A 209 -6.39 -21.95 -4.77
CA SER A 209 -4.98 -22.16 -5.06
C SER A 209 -4.65 -22.03 -6.56
N ASP A 210 -5.53 -22.51 -7.45
CA ASP A 210 -5.38 -22.37 -8.91
C ASP A 210 -5.53 -20.92 -9.38
N ALA A 211 -6.40 -20.13 -8.73
CA ALA A 211 -6.55 -18.71 -9.03
C ALA A 211 -5.34 -17.89 -8.58
N ILE A 212 -4.79 -18.20 -7.39
CA ILE A 212 -3.55 -17.57 -6.90
C ILE A 212 -2.38 -17.90 -7.83
N HIS A 213 -2.27 -19.16 -8.26
CA HIS A 213 -1.26 -19.58 -9.23
C HIS A 213 -1.38 -18.78 -10.54
N ALA A 214 -2.59 -18.66 -11.09
CA ALA A 214 -2.85 -17.90 -12.31
C ALA A 214 -2.46 -16.41 -12.18
N LEU A 215 -2.81 -15.75 -11.08
CA LEU A 215 -2.47 -14.33 -10.86
C LEU A 215 -0.96 -14.11 -10.63
N THR A 216 -0.32 -15.06 -9.95
CA THR A 216 1.14 -15.06 -9.76
C THR A 216 1.84 -15.20 -11.11
N LYS A 217 1.35 -16.11 -11.95
CA LYS A 217 1.83 -16.31 -13.31
C LYS A 217 1.61 -15.07 -14.18
N ALA A 218 0.43 -14.46 -14.15
CA ALA A 218 0.13 -13.23 -14.86
C ALA A 218 1.13 -12.11 -14.53
N SER A 219 1.45 -11.94 -13.25
CA SER A 219 2.46 -10.98 -12.79
C SER A 219 3.85 -11.30 -13.31
N ARG A 220 4.22 -12.59 -13.42
CA ARG A 220 5.48 -13.01 -14.01
C ARG A 220 5.53 -12.74 -15.51
N GLU A 221 4.48 -13.08 -16.25
CA GLU A 221 4.41 -12.85 -17.70
C GLU A 221 4.50 -11.36 -18.04
N ALA A 222 3.76 -10.50 -17.33
CA ALA A 222 3.87 -9.05 -17.50
C ALA A 222 5.32 -8.56 -17.36
N ARG A 223 6.07 -9.10 -16.40
CA ARG A 223 7.48 -8.75 -16.21
C ARG A 223 8.38 -9.24 -17.35
N GLU A 224 8.22 -10.48 -17.77
CA GLU A 224 9.00 -11.10 -18.85
C GLU A 224 8.79 -10.39 -20.20
N LEU A 225 7.57 -9.91 -20.42
CA LEU A 225 7.17 -9.12 -21.57
C LEU A 225 7.52 -7.62 -21.42
N GLY A 226 8.08 -7.23 -20.28
CA GLY A 226 8.59 -5.89 -20.02
C GLY A 226 7.55 -4.85 -19.66
N SER A 227 6.32 -5.27 -19.36
CA SER A 227 5.25 -4.42 -18.87
C SER A 227 5.51 -3.96 -17.42
N GLU A 228 5.22 -2.70 -17.14
CA GLU A 228 5.28 -2.12 -15.80
C GLU A 228 4.04 -2.45 -14.96
N TYR A 229 2.94 -2.84 -15.62
CA TYR A 229 1.64 -3.13 -15.02
C TYR A 229 1.05 -4.45 -15.55
N VAL A 230 0.22 -5.10 -14.73
CA VAL A 230 -0.55 -6.27 -15.15
C VAL A 230 -1.84 -5.83 -15.83
N HIS A 231 -2.02 -6.26 -17.07
CA HIS A 231 -3.21 -5.99 -17.90
C HIS A 231 -4.07 -7.26 -18.06
N LEU A 232 -5.24 -7.16 -18.70
CA LEU A 232 -6.20 -8.27 -18.84
C LEU A 232 -5.63 -9.48 -19.58
N ASP A 233 -4.86 -9.22 -20.64
CA ASP A 233 -4.10 -10.20 -21.42
C ASP A 233 -3.15 -11.03 -20.56
N HIS A 234 -2.44 -10.42 -19.62
CA HIS A 234 -1.54 -11.10 -18.69
C HIS A 234 -2.32 -11.97 -17.71
N ILE A 235 -3.47 -11.50 -17.22
CA ILE A 235 -4.38 -12.31 -16.40
C ILE A 235 -4.85 -13.53 -17.19
N LEU A 236 -5.26 -13.33 -18.45
CA LEU A 236 -5.65 -14.41 -19.34
C LEU A 236 -4.50 -15.40 -19.57
N MET A 237 -3.29 -14.93 -19.88
CA MET A 237 -2.09 -15.79 -20.01
C MET A 237 -1.82 -16.58 -18.72
N GLY A 238 -2.01 -15.97 -17.55
CA GLY A 238 -1.93 -16.64 -16.26
C GLY A 238 -2.96 -17.75 -16.10
N LEU A 239 -4.20 -17.53 -16.54
CA LEU A 239 -5.25 -18.56 -16.54
C LEU A 239 -4.93 -19.71 -17.51
N LEU A 240 -4.26 -19.44 -18.64
CA LEU A 240 -3.93 -20.45 -19.65
C LEU A 240 -2.69 -21.30 -19.29
N ASP A 241 -1.96 -20.96 -18.22
CA ASP A 241 -0.75 -21.69 -17.79
C ASP A 241 -1.05 -23.07 -17.21
N ASP A 242 -2.18 -23.22 -16.52
CA ASP A 242 -2.61 -24.50 -15.95
C ASP A 242 -3.87 -25.01 -16.67
N THR A 243 -3.69 -25.94 -17.60
CA THR A 243 -4.78 -26.57 -18.35
C THR A 243 -5.79 -27.33 -17.48
N ALA A 244 -5.42 -27.68 -16.24
CA ALA A 244 -6.28 -28.39 -15.31
C ALA A 244 -7.24 -27.47 -14.54
N ASN A 245 -7.03 -26.15 -14.59
CA ASN A 245 -7.88 -25.19 -13.90
C ASN A 245 -9.27 -25.05 -14.54
N LYS A 246 -10.21 -24.44 -13.82
CA LYS A 246 -11.62 -24.38 -14.24
C LYS A 246 -11.83 -23.47 -15.45
N ALA A 247 -11.05 -22.38 -15.57
CA ALA A 247 -11.08 -21.49 -16.74
C ALA A 247 -10.71 -22.24 -18.02
N CYS A 248 -9.56 -22.93 -18.03
CA CYS A 248 -9.10 -23.72 -19.17
C CYS A 248 -10.08 -24.83 -19.53
N LYS A 249 -10.67 -25.51 -18.54
CA LYS A 249 -11.71 -26.51 -18.79
C LYS A 249 -12.95 -25.92 -19.45
N ALA A 250 -13.36 -24.72 -19.08
CA ALA A 250 -14.50 -24.03 -19.72
C ALA A 250 -14.19 -23.63 -21.17
N LEU A 251 -13.00 -23.06 -21.40
CA LEU A 251 -12.53 -22.70 -22.75
C LEU A 251 -12.41 -23.94 -23.66
N ASN A 252 -11.81 -25.03 -23.17
CA ASN A 252 -11.70 -26.30 -23.89
C ASN A 252 -13.08 -26.89 -24.24
N LYS A 253 -14.08 -26.79 -23.34
CA LYS A 253 -15.45 -27.26 -23.62
C LYS A 253 -16.11 -26.49 -24.76
N GLN A 254 -15.70 -25.25 -25.01
CA GLN A 254 -16.15 -24.46 -26.16
C GLN A 254 -15.34 -24.72 -27.44
N GLY A 255 -14.35 -25.62 -27.38
CA GLY A 255 -13.53 -26.00 -28.53
C GLY A 255 -12.29 -25.13 -28.73
N VAL A 256 -11.88 -24.34 -27.73
CA VAL A 256 -10.65 -23.54 -27.83
C VAL A 256 -9.42 -24.39 -27.55
N ASP A 257 -8.45 -24.34 -28.45
CA ASP A 257 -7.10 -24.85 -28.21
C ASP A 257 -6.31 -23.86 -27.34
N ILE A 258 -6.11 -24.22 -26.07
CA ILE A 258 -5.39 -23.42 -25.07
C ILE A 258 -3.95 -23.12 -25.49
N VAL A 259 -3.28 -24.08 -26.14
CA VAL A 259 -1.87 -23.93 -26.55
C VAL A 259 -1.78 -22.91 -27.69
N ALA A 260 -2.65 -23.06 -28.69
CA ALA A 260 -2.73 -22.10 -29.80
C ALA A 260 -3.10 -20.70 -29.30
N LEU A 261 -4.06 -20.60 -28.38
CA LEU A 261 -4.49 -19.33 -27.80
C LEU A 261 -3.36 -18.63 -27.04
N SER A 262 -2.62 -19.36 -26.19
CA SER A 262 -1.49 -18.82 -25.44
C SER A 262 -0.41 -18.27 -26.40
N ALA A 263 -0.13 -18.97 -27.50
CA ALA A 263 0.81 -18.51 -28.52
C ALA A 263 0.37 -17.22 -29.22
N VAL A 264 -0.93 -17.08 -29.54
CA VAL A 264 -1.48 -15.86 -30.15
C VAL A 264 -1.31 -14.66 -29.23
N ILE A 265 -1.67 -14.79 -27.95
CA ILE A 265 -1.55 -13.67 -26.99
C ILE A 265 -0.07 -13.28 -26.82
N GLN A 266 0.83 -14.26 -26.69
CA GLN A 266 2.26 -13.99 -26.55
C GLN A 266 2.87 -13.32 -27.79
N SER A 267 2.37 -13.61 -28.99
CA SER A 267 2.89 -13.03 -30.24
C SER A 267 2.72 -11.51 -30.33
N GLY A 268 1.80 -10.93 -29.54
CA GLY A 268 1.62 -9.49 -29.43
C GLY A 268 2.74 -8.76 -28.69
N TYR A 269 3.66 -9.48 -28.03
CA TYR A 269 4.69 -8.90 -27.18
C TYR A 269 6.11 -9.21 -27.66
N LYS A 270 7.02 -8.27 -27.38
CA LYS A 270 8.46 -8.49 -27.54
C LYS A 270 9.08 -8.76 -26.17
N ARG A 271 9.56 -9.99 -25.95
CA ARG A 271 10.28 -10.35 -24.71
C ARG A 271 11.47 -9.42 -24.47
N LYS A 272 11.65 -8.97 -23.22
CA LYS A 272 12.87 -8.26 -22.81
C LYS A 272 14.06 -9.22 -22.83
N LYS A 273 15.21 -8.75 -23.33
CA LYS A 273 16.48 -9.51 -23.31
C LYS A 273 16.96 -9.81 -21.89
N ASN A 274 16.72 -8.89 -20.95
CA ASN A 274 17.03 -9.04 -19.53
C ASN A 274 15.78 -8.67 -18.70
N PRO A 275 14.87 -9.61 -18.43
CA PRO A 275 13.83 -9.40 -17.43
C PRO A 275 14.48 -9.19 -16.06
N SER A 276 13.94 -8.29 -15.23
CA SER A 276 14.48 -8.07 -13.88
C SER A 276 14.21 -9.30 -12.99
N ASP A 277 15.25 -9.87 -12.36
CA ASP A 277 15.16 -11.03 -11.44
C ASP A 277 14.44 -10.75 -10.10
N LYS A 278 13.82 -9.58 -9.95
CA LYS A 278 13.15 -9.18 -8.71
C LYS A 278 11.76 -9.80 -8.63
N ASN A 279 11.48 -10.47 -7.52
CA ASN A 279 10.20 -11.13 -7.21
C ASN A 279 9.11 -10.13 -6.75
N ASP A 280 9.13 -8.90 -7.27
CA ASP A 280 8.21 -7.83 -6.91
C ASP A 280 6.89 -8.03 -7.66
N MET A 281 5.79 -8.23 -6.94
CA MET A 281 4.45 -8.35 -7.55
C MET A 281 4.12 -7.04 -8.28
N LEU A 282 3.78 -7.14 -9.56
CA LEU A 282 3.47 -5.97 -10.39
C LEU A 282 2.09 -5.41 -10.02
N VAL A 283 1.91 -4.11 -10.21
CA VAL A 283 0.64 -3.41 -9.92
C VAL A 283 -0.36 -3.69 -11.05
N LEU A 284 -1.61 -3.96 -10.71
CA LEU A 284 -2.69 -4.12 -11.69
C LEU A 284 -3.04 -2.76 -12.32
N THR A 285 -3.38 -2.76 -13.61
CA THR A 285 -4.07 -1.62 -14.20
C THR A 285 -5.47 -1.44 -13.60
N GLU A 286 -6.04 -0.24 -13.73
CA GLU A 286 -7.40 0.04 -13.25
C GLU A 286 -8.43 -0.94 -13.82
N VAL A 287 -8.35 -1.20 -15.12
CA VAL A 287 -9.22 -2.14 -15.83
C VAL A 287 -9.02 -3.57 -15.35
N ALA A 288 -7.77 -4.01 -15.13
CA ALA A 288 -7.48 -5.33 -14.58
C ALA A 288 -8.02 -5.51 -13.16
N ARG A 289 -7.97 -4.45 -12.33
CA ARG A 289 -8.55 -4.47 -10.99
C ARG A 289 -10.07 -4.58 -11.04
N GLN A 290 -10.72 -3.85 -11.94
CA GLN A 290 -12.16 -3.93 -12.15
C GLN A 290 -12.60 -5.34 -12.56
N ALA A 291 -11.84 -6.02 -13.42
CA ALA A 291 -12.10 -7.41 -13.80
C ALA A 291 -12.10 -8.35 -12.57
N LEU A 292 -11.13 -8.20 -11.66
CA LEU A 292 -11.07 -9.01 -10.44
C LEU A 292 -12.20 -8.69 -9.44
N GLU A 293 -12.62 -7.43 -9.35
CA GLU A 293 -13.80 -7.06 -8.55
C GLU A 293 -15.10 -7.65 -9.13
N LEU A 294 -15.22 -7.73 -10.46
CA LEU A 294 -16.33 -8.45 -11.11
C LEU A 294 -16.25 -9.96 -10.84
N ALA A 295 -15.06 -10.56 -10.93
CA ALA A 295 -14.84 -11.97 -10.60
C ALA A 295 -15.30 -12.31 -9.18
N LYS A 296 -15.00 -11.42 -8.22
CA LYS A 296 -15.43 -11.52 -6.83
C LYS A 296 -16.94 -11.42 -6.68
N LYS A 297 -17.59 -10.49 -7.39
CA LYS A 297 -19.05 -10.36 -7.40
C LYS A 297 -19.71 -11.63 -7.97
N GLU A 298 -19.14 -12.22 -9.01
CA GLU A 298 -19.67 -13.44 -9.63
C GLU A 298 -19.43 -14.69 -8.78
N ALA A 299 -18.31 -14.79 -8.08
CA ALA A 299 -18.12 -15.86 -7.10
C ALA A 299 -19.16 -15.74 -5.96
N LYS A 300 -19.36 -14.52 -5.45
CA LYS A 300 -20.30 -14.24 -4.36
C LYS A 300 -21.77 -14.46 -4.77
N SER A 301 -22.17 -14.03 -5.97
CA SER A 301 -23.54 -14.22 -6.48
C SER A 301 -23.91 -15.69 -6.61
N ARG A 302 -22.91 -16.55 -6.90
CA ARG A 302 -23.04 -18.00 -6.98
C ARG A 302 -22.85 -18.73 -5.64
N GLY A 303 -22.68 -18.00 -4.54
CA GLY A 303 -22.47 -18.57 -3.21
C GLY A 303 -21.14 -19.33 -3.06
N GLU A 304 -20.16 -19.06 -3.93
CA GLU A 304 -18.87 -19.71 -3.88
C GLU A 304 -18.05 -19.18 -2.70
N ARG A 305 -17.46 -20.10 -1.93
CA ARG A 305 -16.58 -19.77 -0.81
C ARG A 305 -15.27 -19.13 -1.26
N TYR A 306 -14.85 -19.44 -2.49
CA TYR A 306 -13.61 -18.96 -3.09
C TYR A 306 -13.85 -18.47 -4.52
N ILE A 307 -13.15 -17.41 -4.91
CA ILE A 307 -12.98 -16.89 -6.25
C ILE A 307 -12.01 -17.82 -6.98
N ALA A 308 -12.53 -18.63 -7.90
CA ALA A 308 -11.74 -19.58 -8.66
C ALA A 308 -11.38 -19.05 -10.05
N SER A 309 -10.55 -19.78 -10.78
CA SER A 309 -10.08 -19.42 -12.12
C SER A 309 -11.24 -19.14 -13.09
N ASP A 310 -12.34 -19.89 -13.00
CA ASP A 310 -13.58 -19.67 -13.75
C ASP A 310 -14.30 -18.36 -13.38
N SER A 311 -14.26 -17.96 -12.10
CA SER A 311 -14.77 -16.66 -11.66
C SER A 311 -13.92 -15.51 -12.22
N ILE A 312 -12.60 -15.68 -12.27
CA ILE A 312 -11.70 -14.70 -12.90
C ILE A 312 -12.02 -14.56 -14.39
N LEU A 313 -12.23 -15.67 -15.09
CA LEU A 313 -12.64 -15.66 -16.51
C LEU A 313 -13.98 -14.92 -16.71
N LEU A 314 -14.98 -15.13 -15.84
CA LEU A 314 -16.22 -14.34 -15.86
C LEU A 314 -15.97 -12.85 -15.62
N GLY A 315 -15.04 -12.50 -14.72
CA GLY A 315 -14.64 -11.13 -14.47
C GLY A 315 -14.05 -10.46 -15.72
N LEU A 316 -13.20 -11.17 -16.46
CA LEU A 316 -12.66 -10.71 -17.75
C LEU A 316 -13.78 -10.49 -18.78
N MET A 317 -14.76 -11.40 -18.85
CA MET A 317 -15.91 -11.27 -19.76
C MET A 317 -16.82 -10.08 -19.42
N GLY A 318 -16.79 -9.60 -18.17
CA GLY A 318 -17.60 -8.47 -17.71
C GLY A 318 -16.99 -7.10 -17.97
N ILE A 319 -15.77 -7.05 -18.50
CA ILE A 319 -15.09 -5.82 -18.93
C ILE A 319 -15.13 -5.74 -20.44
N ASP A 320 -15.47 -4.57 -21.00
CA ASP A 320 -15.61 -4.39 -22.46
C ASP A 320 -14.33 -4.80 -23.23
N GLU A 321 -13.14 -4.40 -22.74
CA GLU A 321 -11.89 -4.82 -23.37
C GLU A 321 -11.63 -6.32 -23.25
N GLY A 322 -11.99 -6.94 -22.12
CA GLY A 322 -11.82 -8.38 -21.92
C GLY A 322 -12.81 -9.21 -22.74
N ALA A 323 -14.06 -8.76 -22.84
CA ALA A 323 -15.09 -9.31 -23.71
C ALA A 323 -14.66 -9.25 -25.18
N GLY A 324 -14.21 -8.07 -25.64
CA GLY A 324 -13.74 -7.87 -27.00
C GLY A 324 -12.52 -8.74 -27.33
N MET A 325 -11.58 -8.87 -26.38
CA MET A 325 -10.42 -9.77 -26.52
C MET A 325 -10.88 -11.22 -26.72
N LEU A 326 -11.72 -11.75 -25.84
CA LEU A 326 -12.21 -13.14 -25.93
C LEU A 326 -13.03 -13.36 -27.23
N GLN A 327 -13.87 -12.42 -27.62
CA GLN A 327 -14.64 -12.48 -28.88
C GLN A 327 -13.73 -12.47 -30.12
N SER A 328 -12.67 -11.66 -30.10
CA SER A 328 -11.69 -11.64 -31.21
C SER A 328 -10.97 -12.97 -31.40
N MET A 329 -10.98 -13.82 -30.36
CA MET A 329 -10.43 -15.18 -30.37
C MET A 329 -11.47 -16.23 -30.79
N GLY A 330 -12.67 -15.82 -31.20
CA GLY A 330 -13.73 -16.71 -31.68
C GLY A 330 -14.62 -17.31 -30.57
N LEU A 331 -14.54 -16.80 -29.35
CA LEU A 331 -15.39 -17.25 -28.24
C LEU A 331 -16.77 -16.59 -28.29
N ASP A 332 -17.81 -17.41 -28.14
CA ASP A 332 -19.16 -16.94 -27.84
C ASP A 332 -19.29 -16.78 -26.31
N LEU A 333 -19.40 -15.55 -25.84
CA LEU A 333 -19.44 -15.24 -24.41
C LEU A 333 -20.70 -15.77 -23.71
N ALA A 334 -21.82 -15.90 -24.43
CA ALA A 334 -23.05 -16.43 -23.85
C ALA A 334 -22.91 -17.94 -23.60
N ILE A 335 -22.37 -18.67 -24.57
CA ILE A 335 -22.07 -20.11 -24.44
C ILE A 335 -21.01 -20.33 -23.36
N LEU A 336 -19.93 -19.53 -23.34
CA LEU A 336 -18.87 -19.64 -22.33
C LEU A 336 -19.41 -19.43 -20.92
N LYS A 337 -20.26 -18.41 -20.73
CA LYS A 337 -20.91 -18.12 -19.45
C LYS A 337 -21.81 -19.29 -19.03
N ASP A 338 -22.56 -19.86 -19.96
CA ASP A 338 -23.42 -21.02 -19.71
C ASP A 338 -22.60 -22.25 -19.26
N ILE A 339 -21.48 -22.53 -19.93
CA ILE A 339 -20.54 -23.61 -19.56
C ILE A 339 -20.00 -23.43 -18.14
N ILE A 340 -19.67 -22.19 -17.76
CA ILE A 340 -19.11 -21.87 -16.43
C ILE A 340 -20.18 -21.98 -15.34
N ILE A 341 -21.43 -21.58 -15.63
CA ILE A 341 -22.52 -21.54 -14.64
C ILE A 341 -23.17 -22.91 -14.43
N LYS A 342 -23.36 -23.71 -15.50
CA LYS A 342 -24.05 -25.02 -15.45
C LYS A 342 -23.18 -26.18 -14.92
N LYS A 343 -22.33 -25.92 -13.91
CA LYS A 343 -21.33 -26.86 -13.37
C LYS A 343 -21.78 -28.32 -13.32
#